data_AF-A0A7S0B413-F1
#
_entry.id   AF-A0A7S0B413-F1
#
_cell.length_a   1.000
_cell.length_b   1.000
_cell.length_c   1.000
_cell.angle_alpha   90.00
_cell.angle_beta   90.00
_cell.angle_gamma   90.00
#
_symmetry.space_group_name_H-M   'P 1'
#
loop_
_entity.id
_entity.type
_entity.pdbx_description
1 polymer ?
#
loop_
_entity_poly.entity_id
_entity_poly.type
_entity_poly.pdbx_seq_one_letter_code
_entity_poly.pdbx_strand_id
1 'polypeptide(L)'
;VRTAAGAAALAVGLLSALGAVFFAGADFGRATPHTHAAQMMSLSALNASSAGATSLGAELSIDCYMYTGMTCLVTACNDARKAECQDGKCLCGAGSCAGADGVCYAGATYPEVASGFTLTNRKYSGQHLYMPSVAVFGQLKTTAFGSFFNSGKDTFVLHELPGRVAGHKDYFLSTEAYPDFVATIRATTGTAFSAFGAYEVGLDREFGPANLAVQVCDKGAGQVMIGSTGETATQWFYIHHGSWLVYGWGIGDPGDGGVWVADPPIPEGTLEPCGAL
;
A
#
# COMPACT_ATOMS: atom_id res chain seq x y z
N VAL A 1 77.05 20.45 -25.46
CA VAL A 1 76.98 19.18 -26.22
C VAL A 1 75.67 18.50 -25.88
N ARG A 2 74.84 18.27 -26.90
CA ARG A 2 73.58 17.49 -27.00
C ARG A 2 72.29 18.04 -26.35
N THR A 3 71.50 18.58 -27.28
CA THR A 3 70.05 18.80 -27.41
C THR A 3 69.17 17.55 -27.36
N ALA A 4 67.93 17.67 -26.87
CA ALA A 4 66.65 17.10 -27.38
C ALA A 4 65.50 17.64 -26.47
N ALA A 5 64.48 18.39 -26.87
CA ALA A 5 63.59 18.52 -28.05
C ALA A 5 62.50 17.44 -28.16
N GLY A 6 61.24 17.89 -28.12
CA GLY A 6 60.02 17.20 -28.60
C GLY A 6 59.09 16.72 -27.48
N ALA A 7 57.76 16.87 -27.52
CA ALA A 7 56.86 17.52 -28.46
C ALA A 7 55.51 17.75 -27.74
N ALA A 8 54.83 18.84 -28.08
CA ALA A 8 53.48 19.15 -27.64
C ALA A 8 52.44 18.30 -28.39
N ALA A 9 51.40 17.85 -27.68
CA ALA A 9 50.15 17.42 -28.27
C ALA A 9 48.99 17.99 -27.46
N LEU A 10 48.40 19.06 -27.99
CA LEU A 10 47.08 19.57 -27.61
C LEU A 10 46.03 18.58 -28.11
N ALA A 11 45.29 17.96 -27.19
CA ALA A 11 44.04 17.27 -27.50
C ALA A 11 42.87 18.14 -27.03
N VAL A 12 42.33 18.93 -27.97
CA VAL A 12 41.04 19.60 -27.84
C VAL A 12 39.97 18.55 -28.14
N GLY A 13 39.32 18.03 -27.11
CA GLY A 13 38.14 17.18 -27.21
C GLY A 13 36.88 17.99 -26.93
N LEU A 14 36.24 18.49 -27.99
CA LEU A 14 34.90 19.08 -27.97
C LEU A 14 33.82 17.98 -27.85
N LEU A 15 32.79 18.30 -27.04
CA LEU A 15 31.39 17.87 -27.11
C LEU A 15 31.06 16.38 -27.38
N SER A 16 30.45 15.76 -26.36
CA SER A 16 29.08 15.24 -26.53
C SER A 16 28.39 15.12 -25.18
N ALA A 17 27.53 16.08 -24.88
CA ALA A 17 26.48 15.93 -23.89
C ALA A 17 25.48 14.89 -24.44
N LEU A 18 25.58 13.65 -23.95
CA LEU A 18 24.50 12.68 -24.01
C LEU A 18 23.96 12.56 -22.59
N GLY A 19 23.07 13.50 -22.26
CA GLY A 19 22.09 13.26 -21.21
C GLY A 19 21.21 12.10 -21.67
N ALA A 20 21.56 10.89 -21.25
CA ALA A 20 20.66 9.75 -21.30
C ALA A 20 19.55 10.01 -20.29
N VAL A 21 18.54 10.76 -20.72
CA VAL A 21 17.21 10.69 -20.12
C VAL A 21 16.74 9.26 -20.43
N PHE A 22 16.92 8.37 -19.45
CA PHE A 22 16.28 7.07 -19.47
C PHE A 22 14.78 7.32 -19.34
N PHE A 23 14.10 7.40 -20.48
CA PHE A 23 12.66 7.26 -20.53
C PHE A 23 12.31 5.89 -19.96
N ALA A 24 11.41 5.93 -18.98
CA ALA A 24 10.82 4.79 -18.31
C ALA A 24 10.52 3.66 -19.31
N GLY A 25 10.90 2.44 -18.93
CA GLY A 25 10.53 1.23 -19.65
C GLY A 25 9.03 1.24 -19.91
N ALA A 26 8.68 1.06 -21.18
CA ALA A 26 7.31 0.82 -21.58
C ALA A 26 6.93 -0.58 -21.09
N ASP A 27 6.25 -0.64 -19.95
CA ASP A 27 5.61 -1.83 -19.42
C ASP A 27 4.41 -2.19 -20.33
N PHE A 28 4.66 -2.96 -21.39
CA PHE A 28 3.62 -3.53 -22.25
C PHE A 28 3.24 -4.94 -21.76
N GLY A 29 2.03 -5.08 -21.22
CA GLY A 29 1.38 -6.38 -21.13
C GLY A 29 0.56 -6.57 -19.86
N ARG A 30 -0.77 -6.51 -20.02
CA ARG A 30 -1.82 -6.82 -19.03
C ARG A 30 -2.11 -5.71 -18.02
N ALA A 31 -2.74 -4.65 -18.53
CA ALA A 31 -3.60 -3.81 -17.69
C ALA A 31 -4.75 -4.69 -17.16
N THR A 32 -4.79 -4.95 -15.86
CA THR A 32 -6.09 -4.99 -15.20
C THR A 32 -6.48 -3.53 -15.07
N PRO A 33 -7.48 -3.03 -15.82
CA PRO A 33 -8.06 -1.74 -15.46
C PRO A 33 -8.48 -1.90 -13.99
N HIS A 34 -8.19 -0.92 -13.14
CA HIS A 34 -9.11 -0.68 -12.04
C HIS A 34 -10.47 -0.66 -12.71
N THR A 35 -11.34 -1.62 -12.40
CA THR A 35 -12.75 -1.52 -12.75
C THR A 35 -13.28 -0.40 -11.90
N HIS A 36 -12.91 0.84 -12.23
CA HIS A 36 -13.52 2.01 -11.70
C HIS A 36 -15.00 1.80 -11.96
N ALA A 37 -15.76 1.60 -10.89
CA ALA A 37 -17.18 1.85 -10.90
C ALA A 37 -17.34 3.34 -11.22
N ALA A 38 -17.23 3.66 -12.51
CA ALA A 38 -17.56 4.96 -13.03
C ALA A 38 -19.06 5.11 -12.83
N GLN A 39 -19.47 5.74 -11.74
CA GLN A 39 -20.70 6.52 -11.57
C GLN A 39 -20.80 7.06 -10.13
N MET A 40 -20.32 8.28 -9.91
CA MET A 40 -21.04 9.19 -9.04
C MET A 40 -22.30 9.64 -9.80
N MET A 41 -23.39 8.89 -9.70
CA MET A 41 -24.72 9.44 -9.99
C MET A 41 -25.30 9.99 -8.70
N SER A 42 -25.78 11.22 -8.77
CA SER A 42 -26.45 11.95 -7.70
C SER A 42 -27.59 11.13 -7.07
N LEU A 43 -27.52 10.97 -5.74
CA LEU A 43 -28.49 10.26 -4.88
C LEU A 43 -29.80 11.05 -4.68
N SER A 44 -30.47 11.44 -5.76
CA SER A 44 -31.81 12.06 -5.67
C SER A 44 -32.86 11.45 -6.60
N ALA A 45 -32.51 10.42 -7.37
CA ALA A 45 -33.49 9.65 -8.12
C ALA A 45 -33.05 8.18 -8.17
N LEU A 46 -33.67 7.34 -7.33
CA LEU A 46 -34.02 5.93 -7.62
C LEU A 46 -34.57 5.34 -6.31
N ASN A 47 -35.84 5.66 -6.05
CA ASN A 47 -36.64 4.92 -5.10
C ASN A 47 -37.30 3.74 -5.84
N ALA A 48 -37.23 2.58 -5.22
CA ALA A 48 -37.88 1.31 -5.57
C ALA A 48 -37.28 0.47 -6.72
N SER A 49 -37.04 -0.81 -6.39
CA SER A 49 -36.86 -1.99 -7.25
C SER A 49 -35.45 -2.37 -7.75
N SER A 50 -34.55 -2.69 -6.82
CA SER A 50 -33.47 -3.68 -7.07
C SER A 50 -32.99 -4.32 -5.76
N ALA A 51 -33.84 -5.12 -5.12
CA ALA A 51 -33.42 -6.03 -4.06
C ALA A 51 -32.90 -7.31 -4.73
N GLY A 52 -31.57 -7.46 -4.85
CA GLY A 52 -31.00 -8.72 -5.34
C GLY A 52 -29.57 -8.69 -5.90
N ALA A 53 -28.91 -7.53 -5.99
CA ALA A 53 -27.54 -7.46 -6.53
C ALA A 53 -26.61 -6.50 -5.75
N THR A 54 -26.84 -6.34 -4.44
CA THR A 54 -26.18 -5.29 -3.63
C THR A 54 -25.59 -5.74 -2.29
N SER A 55 -25.51 -7.04 -1.99
CA SER A 55 -24.97 -7.45 -0.68
C SER A 55 -23.43 -7.47 -0.67
N LEU A 56 -22.77 -8.23 -1.56
CA LEU A 56 -21.31 -8.41 -1.52
C LEU A 56 -20.46 -7.16 -1.78
N GLY A 57 -20.94 -6.21 -2.60
CA GLY A 57 -20.19 -4.98 -2.90
C GLY A 57 -20.18 -3.97 -1.75
N ALA A 58 -21.23 -3.99 -0.91
CA ALA A 58 -21.27 -3.18 0.31
C ALA A 58 -20.51 -3.83 1.48
N GLU A 59 -20.15 -5.11 1.35
CA GLU A 59 -19.52 -5.95 2.38
C GLU A 59 -17.98 -5.90 2.37
N LEU A 60 -17.36 -5.29 1.36
CA LEU A 60 -15.90 -5.25 1.18
C LEU A 60 -15.41 -3.80 0.97
N SER A 61 -15.74 -2.90 1.90
CA SER A 61 -15.32 -1.50 1.85
C SER A 61 -14.15 -1.21 2.78
N ILE A 62 -13.52 -0.04 2.59
CA ILE A 62 -12.43 0.45 3.45
C ILE A 62 -12.92 0.79 4.86
N ASP A 63 -14.20 1.11 5.03
CA ASP A 63 -14.80 1.46 6.32
C ASP A 63 -15.25 0.22 7.11
N CYS A 64 -15.55 -0.87 6.39
CA CYS A 64 -16.01 -2.12 6.97
C CYS A 64 -15.79 -3.27 5.99
N TYR A 65 -14.81 -4.11 6.29
CA TYR A 65 -14.52 -5.30 5.51
C TYR A 65 -15.06 -6.54 6.21
N MET A 66 -16.00 -7.25 5.61
CA MET A 66 -16.75 -8.33 6.27
C MET A 66 -16.14 -9.71 6.04
N TYR A 67 -15.31 -9.89 5.01
CA TYR A 67 -14.68 -11.19 4.76
C TYR A 67 -13.56 -11.47 5.78
N THR A 68 -13.65 -12.59 6.48
CA THR A 68 -12.71 -12.93 7.55
C THR A 68 -11.40 -13.56 7.05
N GLY A 69 -11.31 -13.93 5.77
CA GLY A 69 -10.13 -14.62 5.23
C GLY A 69 -10.23 -16.14 5.14
N MET A 70 -11.41 -16.73 5.38
CA MET A 70 -11.62 -18.18 5.28
C MET A 70 -12.83 -18.55 4.44
N THR A 71 -12.75 -19.71 3.81
CA THR A 71 -13.86 -20.33 3.07
C THR A 71 -14.57 -21.38 3.94
N CYS A 72 -15.85 -21.57 3.71
CA CYS A 72 -16.67 -22.61 4.35
C CYS A 72 -17.17 -23.69 3.39
N LEU A 73 -16.46 -23.92 2.27
CA LEU A 73 -16.83 -24.92 1.27
C LEU A 73 -16.74 -26.37 1.76
N VAL A 74 -15.81 -26.63 2.68
CA VAL A 74 -15.51 -27.99 3.19
C VAL A 74 -15.72 -28.13 4.69
N THR A 75 -15.57 -27.04 5.44
CA THR A 75 -15.70 -26.99 6.89
C THR A 75 -16.52 -25.78 7.28
N ALA A 76 -17.26 -25.87 8.39
CA ALA A 76 -17.94 -24.70 8.95
C ALA A 76 -16.93 -23.59 9.28
N CYS A 77 -17.42 -22.34 9.34
CA CYS A 77 -16.62 -21.23 9.84
C CYS A 77 -16.19 -21.48 11.29
N ASN A 78 -14.98 -21.03 11.64
CA ASN A 78 -14.48 -21.18 12.99
C ASN A 78 -15.29 -20.30 13.96
N ASP A 79 -15.90 -20.90 14.98
CA ASP A 79 -16.71 -20.21 15.98
C ASP A 79 -15.99 -19.03 16.65
N ALA A 80 -14.67 -19.13 16.83
CA ALA A 80 -13.86 -18.05 17.42
C ALA A 80 -13.92 -16.75 16.62
N ARG A 81 -14.17 -16.83 15.30
CA ARG A 81 -14.30 -15.66 14.42
C ARG A 81 -15.68 -15.03 14.44
N LYS A 82 -16.70 -15.70 15.00
CA LYS A 82 -18.09 -15.21 15.04
C LYS A 82 -18.64 -14.84 13.66
N ALA A 83 -18.25 -15.63 12.65
CA ALA A 83 -18.62 -15.43 11.26
C ALA A 83 -19.69 -16.44 10.83
N GLU A 84 -20.44 -16.08 9.81
CA GLU A 84 -21.46 -16.93 9.19
C GLU A 84 -20.99 -17.40 7.81
N CYS A 85 -21.37 -18.62 7.45
CA CYS A 85 -21.07 -19.16 6.13
C CYS A 85 -22.07 -18.62 5.11
N GLN A 86 -21.59 -17.79 4.20
CA GLN A 86 -22.38 -17.18 3.13
C GLN A 86 -21.60 -17.33 1.81
N ASP A 87 -22.24 -17.90 0.79
CA ASP A 87 -21.64 -18.14 -0.54
C ASP A 87 -20.26 -18.84 -0.51
N GLY A 88 -20.10 -19.80 0.40
CA GLY A 88 -18.84 -20.55 0.56
C GLY A 88 -17.73 -19.77 1.27
N LYS A 89 -18.02 -18.60 1.84
CA LYS A 89 -17.10 -17.72 2.56
C LYS A 89 -17.56 -17.49 3.98
N CYS A 90 -16.60 -17.24 4.87
CA CYS A 90 -16.89 -16.83 6.24
C CYS A 90 -16.95 -15.31 6.31
N LEU A 91 -18.17 -14.78 6.33
CA LEU A 91 -18.47 -13.36 6.39
C LEU A 91 -18.97 -12.97 7.78
N CYS A 92 -18.66 -11.75 8.20
CA CYS A 92 -19.30 -11.14 9.34
C CYS A 92 -20.79 -10.90 9.05
N GLY A 93 -21.63 -11.01 10.06
CA GLY A 93 -23.05 -10.67 9.93
C GLY A 93 -23.25 -9.17 9.71
N ALA A 94 -24.46 -8.78 9.29
CA ALA A 94 -24.81 -7.37 9.07
C ALA A 94 -24.50 -6.49 10.29
N GLY A 95 -23.87 -5.34 10.05
CA GLY A 95 -23.48 -4.40 11.11
C GLY A 95 -22.25 -4.84 11.92
N SER A 96 -21.44 -5.76 11.38
CA SER A 96 -20.20 -6.24 11.99
C SER A 96 -19.10 -6.28 10.94
N CYS A 97 -17.89 -5.89 11.32
CA CYS A 97 -16.72 -5.89 10.43
C CYS A 97 -15.67 -6.89 10.93
N ALA A 98 -14.92 -7.48 10.02
CA ALA A 98 -13.79 -8.33 10.38
C ALA A 98 -12.65 -7.47 10.94
N GLY A 99 -11.99 -7.90 12.01
CA GLY A 99 -10.77 -7.28 12.48
C GLY A 99 -9.56 -7.72 11.69
N ALA A 100 -8.41 -7.13 12.00
CA ALA A 100 -7.13 -7.56 11.46
C ALA A 100 -6.83 -9.04 11.78
N ASP A 101 -7.31 -9.51 12.93
CA ASP A 101 -7.27 -10.92 13.36
C ASP A 101 -8.31 -11.82 12.67
N GLY A 102 -9.17 -11.24 11.83
CA GLY A 102 -10.24 -11.91 11.11
C GLY A 102 -11.40 -12.38 11.99
N VAL A 103 -11.57 -11.79 13.18
CA VAL A 103 -12.73 -11.96 14.05
C VAL A 103 -13.78 -10.88 13.74
N CYS A 104 -15.07 -11.19 13.86
CA CYS A 104 -16.14 -10.23 13.62
C CYS A 104 -16.45 -9.37 14.86
N TYR A 105 -16.44 -8.05 14.69
CA TYR A 105 -16.71 -7.04 15.71
C TYR A 105 -18.02 -6.32 15.42
N ALA A 106 -19.05 -6.61 16.24
CA ALA A 106 -20.38 -6.01 16.10
C ALA A 106 -20.36 -4.51 16.41
N GLY A 107 -21.03 -3.71 15.56
CA GLY A 107 -21.08 -2.26 15.67
C GLY A 107 -19.75 -1.56 15.37
N ALA A 108 -18.73 -2.30 14.94
CA ALA A 108 -17.48 -1.70 14.52
C ALA A 108 -17.65 -0.99 13.18
N THR A 109 -16.91 0.10 13.03
CA THR A 109 -16.49 0.72 11.77
C THR A 109 -15.00 0.97 11.93
N TYR A 110 -14.25 1.01 10.84
CA TYR A 110 -12.84 1.32 10.93
C TYR A 110 -12.70 2.84 11.05
N PRO A 111 -12.28 3.39 12.20
CA PRO A 111 -12.13 4.82 12.32
C PRO A 111 -10.99 5.30 11.41
N GLU A 112 -11.25 6.39 10.69
CA GLU A 112 -10.22 7.13 9.99
C GLU A 112 -9.28 7.77 11.03
N VAL A 113 -8.02 7.36 10.99
CA VAL A 113 -6.96 7.85 11.87
C VAL A 113 -6.31 9.11 11.28
N ALA A 114 -6.14 9.12 9.97
CA ALA A 114 -5.61 10.24 9.21
C ALA A 114 -6.06 10.15 7.75
N SER A 115 -6.23 11.30 7.12
CA SER A 115 -6.56 11.45 5.70
C SER A 115 -5.85 12.67 5.11
N GLY A 116 -5.83 12.76 3.78
CA GLY A 116 -5.29 13.94 3.09
C GLY A 116 -3.78 14.10 3.21
N PHE A 117 -3.03 13.06 3.58
CA PHE A 117 -1.58 13.14 3.81
C PHE A 117 -0.77 12.46 2.72
N THR A 118 0.43 12.98 2.47
CA THR A 118 1.42 12.37 1.58
C THR A 118 2.49 11.66 2.39
N LEU A 119 3.20 10.71 1.77
CA LEU A 119 4.28 9.96 2.40
C LEU A 119 5.58 10.17 1.62
N THR A 120 6.51 10.94 2.18
CA THR A 120 7.81 11.23 1.55
C THR A 120 8.89 10.33 2.13
N ASN A 121 9.67 9.64 1.30
CA ASN A 121 10.77 8.81 1.80
C ASN A 121 11.87 9.69 2.43
N ARG A 122 12.37 9.28 3.61
CA ARG A 122 13.38 10.05 4.34
C ARG A 122 14.75 10.06 3.65
N LYS A 123 15.19 8.91 3.11
CA LYS A 123 16.49 8.80 2.43
C LYS A 123 16.51 9.50 1.09
N TYR A 124 15.42 9.41 0.33
CA TYR A 124 15.28 10.01 -0.99
C TYR A 124 14.32 11.20 -0.90
N SER A 125 14.80 12.30 -0.34
CA SER A 125 13.98 13.50 -0.14
C SER A 125 13.34 13.98 -1.45
N GLY A 126 12.04 14.28 -1.39
CA GLY A 126 11.22 14.64 -2.55
C GLY A 126 10.68 13.45 -3.35
N GLN A 127 10.92 12.20 -2.93
CA GLN A 127 10.24 11.03 -3.48
C GLN A 127 9.00 10.69 -2.63
N HIS A 128 7.83 10.89 -3.20
CA HIS A 128 6.54 10.60 -2.58
C HIS A 128 6.07 9.20 -2.97
N LEU A 129 5.55 8.45 -2.01
CA LEU A 129 4.85 7.19 -2.25
C LEU A 129 3.58 7.46 -3.06
N TYR A 130 3.24 6.59 -4.01
CA TYR A 130 1.95 6.65 -4.70
C TYR A 130 1.49 5.27 -5.20
N MET A 131 0.19 5.15 -5.41
CA MET A 131 -0.48 4.00 -6.04
C MET A 131 -0.62 4.21 -7.56
N PRO A 132 0.06 3.43 -8.40
CA PRO A 132 0.04 3.66 -9.85
C PRO A 132 -1.21 3.09 -10.53
N SER A 133 -2.02 3.92 -11.22
CA SER A 133 -3.26 3.49 -11.93
C SER A 133 -3.11 2.33 -12.92
N VAL A 134 -1.89 2.13 -13.45
CA VAL A 134 -1.58 1.19 -14.53
C VAL A 134 -0.15 0.69 -14.38
N ALA A 135 0.21 0.13 -13.23
CA ALA A 135 1.46 -0.62 -13.15
C ALA A 135 1.22 -2.09 -13.49
N VAL A 136 2.04 -2.64 -14.37
CA VAL A 136 2.17 -4.09 -14.48
C VAL A 136 2.56 -4.59 -13.10
N PHE A 137 1.68 -5.43 -12.52
CA PHE A 137 1.73 -5.99 -11.15
C PHE A 137 1.24 -5.12 -9.98
N GLY A 138 0.82 -3.86 -10.18
CA GLY A 138 0.26 -3.04 -9.10
C GLY A 138 1.25 -2.72 -7.96
N GLN A 139 2.56 -2.81 -8.21
CA GLN A 139 3.55 -2.51 -7.18
C GLN A 139 3.60 -1.00 -6.91
N LEU A 140 3.59 -0.61 -5.63
CA LEU A 140 3.73 0.78 -5.21
C LEU A 140 5.07 1.35 -5.70
N LYS A 141 5.03 2.63 -6.02
CA LYS A 141 6.17 3.36 -6.57
C LYS A 141 6.39 4.65 -5.81
N THR A 142 7.54 5.27 -6.05
CA THR A 142 7.77 6.66 -5.69
C THR A 142 7.86 7.57 -6.90
N THR A 143 7.52 8.83 -6.68
CA THR A 143 7.54 9.89 -7.69
C THR A 143 8.14 11.16 -7.13
N ALA A 144 8.86 11.91 -7.97
CA ALA A 144 9.30 13.27 -7.67
C ALA A 144 8.28 14.34 -8.06
N PHE A 145 7.18 13.95 -8.71
CA PHE A 145 6.15 14.88 -9.12
C PHE A 145 5.34 15.31 -7.91
N GLY A 146 5.10 16.62 -7.78
CA GLY A 146 4.23 17.15 -6.73
C GLY A 146 2.79 16.65 -6.89
N SER A 147 2.06 16.58 -5.78
CA SER A 147 0.74 15.92 -5.68
C SER A 147 -0.31 16.41 -6.66
N PHE A 148 -0.22 17.66 -7.09
CA PHE A 148 -1.09 18.21 -8.15
C PHE A 148 -1.08 17.35 -9.44
N PHE A 149 0.07 16.76 -9.80
CA PHE A 149 0.20 15.92 -10.99
C PHE A 149 -0.19 14.46 -10.76
N ASN A 150 -0.30 14.04 -9.49
CA ASN A 150 -0.61 12.66 -9.13
C ASN A 150 -2.11 12.38 -9.05
N SER A 151 -2.98 13.40 -9.13
CA SER A 151 -4.45 13.24 -9.12
C SER A 151 -4.97 12.42 -7.93
N GLY A 152 -4.43 12.65 -6.72
CA GLY A 152 -4.82 11.97 -5.49
C GLY A 152 -4.21 10.58 -5.28
N LYS A 153 -3.38 10.10 -6.20
CA LYS A 153 -2.72 8.77 -6.12
C LYS A 153 -1.63 8.70 -5.06
N ASP A 154 -1.17 9.84 -4.57
CA ASP A 154 -0.16 10.01 -3.53
C ASP A 154 -0.74 10.62 -2.24
N THR A 155 -2.07 10.79 -2.19
CA THR A 155 -2.80 11.29 -1.03
C THR A 155 -3.48 10.12 -0.35
N PHE A 156 -3.05 9.81 0.87
CA PHE A 156 -3.39 8.59 1.59
C PHE A 156 -4.48 8.81 2.63
N VAL A 157 -5.20 7.72 2.89
CA VAL A 157 -6.18 7.60 3.98
C VAL A 157 -5.86 6.34 4.78
N LEU A 158 -5.81 6.48 6.10
CA LEU A 158 -5.45 5.44 7.05
C LEU A 158 -6.63 5.12 7.97
N HIS A 159 -7.08 3.87 7.95
CA HIS A 159 -8.17 3.37 8.80
C HIS A 159 -7.64 2.32 9.78
N GLU A 160 -7.95 2.45 11.07
CA GLU A 160 -7.58 1.45 12.09
C GLU A 160 -8.55 0.27 12.06
N LEU A 161 -8.03 -0.96 12.00
CA LEU A 161 -8.85 -2.16 12.10
C LEU A 161 -9.05 -2.56 13.57
N PRO A 162 -10.21 -3.12 13.92
CA PRO A 162 -10.38 -3.74 15.23
C PRO A 162 -9.54 -5.02 15.34
N GLY A 163 -9.29 -5.45 16.57
CA GLY A 163 -8.42 -6.58 16.84
C GLY A 163 -6.93 -6.21 16.76
N ARG A 164 -6.07 -7.21 16.94
CA ARG A 164 -4.61 -7.05 16.92
C ARG A 164 -3.95 -8.28 16.34
N VAL A 165 -2.99 -8.11 15.45
CA VAL A 165 -2.14 -9.20 14.97
C VAL A 165 -0.76 -9.07 15.61
N ALA A 166 -0.25 -10.18 16.16
CA ALA A 166 1.03 -10.21 16.88
C ALA A 166 1.17 -9.14 17.99
N GLY A 167 0.05 -8.72 18.59
CA GLY A 167 0.02 -7.71 19.64
C GLY A 167 0.01 -6.26 19.15
N HIS A 168 0.00 -6.01 17.84
CA HIS A 168 0.03 -4.69 17.24
C HIS A 168 -1.31 -4.26 16.66
N LYS A 169 -1.50 -2.95 16.51
CA LYS A 169 -2.57 -2.39 15.68
C LYS A 169 -2.21 -2.54 14.20
N ASP A 170 -3.22 -2.85 13.41
CA ASP A 170 -3.13 -2.91 11.95
C ASP A 170 -4.12 -1.95 11.31
N TYR A 171 -3.80 -1.54 10.09
CA TYR A 171 -4.49 -0.47 9.39
C TYR A 171 -4.71 -0.83 7.93
N PHE A 172 -5.78 -0.31 7.35
CA PHE A 172 -5.89 -0.21 5.91
C PHE A 172 -5.34 1.14 5.47
N LEU A 173 -4.37 1.09 4.55
CA LEU A 173 -3.74 2.25 3.94
C LEU A 173 -4.19 2.32 2.47
N SER A 174 -5.10 3.24 2.17
CA SER A 174 -5.64 3.47 0.81
C SER A 174 -5.20 4.84 0.29
N THR A 175 -5.58 5.18 -0.94
CA THR A 175 -5.44 6.54 -1.47
C THR A 175 -6.79 7.14 -1.79
N GLU A 176 -6.89 8.46 -1.79
CA GLU A 176 -8.12 9.16 -2.19
C GLU A 176 -8.56 8.81 -3.62
N ALA A 177 -7.60 8.52 -4.50
CA ALA A 177 -7.86 8.11 -5.87
C ALA A 177 -8.40 6.67 -5.99
N TYR A 178 -8.08 5.79 -5.04
CA TYR A 178 -8.46 4.37 -5.05
C TYR A 178 -8.94 3.90 -3.67
N PRO A 179 -10.16 4.30 -3.26
CA PRO A 179 -10.72 3.92 -1.96
C PRO A 179 -11.05 2.42 -1.85
N ASP A 180 -11.10 1.72 -2.98
CA ASP A 180 -11.35 0.28 -3.12
C ASP A 180 -10.06 -0.56 -3.13
N PHE A 181 -8.89 0.08 -2.97
CA PHE A 181 -7.57 -0.56 -2.94
C PHE A 181 -6.83 -0.22 -1.65
N VAL A 182 -6.04 -1.17 -1.17
CA VAL A 182 -5.14 -0.98 -0.02
C VAL A 182 -3.71 -1.32 -0.39
N ALA A 183 -2.76 -0.63 0.24
CA ALA A 183 -1.35 -0.97 0.20
C ALA A 183 -1.07 -2.15 1.13
N THR A 184 -0.36 -3.17 0.65
CA THR A 184 0.06 -4.33 1.46
C THR A 184 1.40 -4.88 0.96
N ILE A 185 2.08 -5.70 1.76
CA ILE A 185 3.31 -6.38 1.35
C ILE A 185 3.00 -7.81 0.92
N ARG A 186 3.51 -8.21 -0.25
CA ARG A 186 3.36 -9.57 -0.75
C ARG A 186 4.65 -10.08 -1.35
N ALA A 187 4.76 -11.40 -1.45
CA ALA A 187 5.88 -12.03 -2.15
C ALA A 187 5.95 -11.54 -3.60
N THR A 188 7.13 -11.20 -4.07
CA THR A 188 7.35 -10.84 -5.48
C THR A 188 7.26 -12.08 -6.36
N THR A 189 6.77 -11.91 -7.59
CA THR A 189 6.79 -12.97 -8.59
C THR A 189 8.02 -12.81 -9.51
N GLY A 190 8.87 -13.84 -9.60
CA GLY A 190 9.95 -13.90 -10.61
C GLY A 190 11.32 -13.40 -10.14
N THR A 191 12.03 -12.65 -10.99
CA THR A 191 13.45 -12.23 -10.82
C THR A 191 13.61 -10.91 -10.03
N ALA A 192 12.71 -10.62 -9.10
CA ALA A 192 12.74 -9.35 -8.39
C ALA A 192 13.95 -9.25 -7.45
N PHE A 193 14.46 -8.02 -7.25
CA PHE A 193 15.60 -7.73 -6.37
C PHE A 193 15.32 -7.96 -4.87
N SER A 194 14.06 -8.10 -4.49
CA SER A 194 13.63 -8.47 -3.15
C SER A 194 12.59 -9.59 -3.22
N ALA A 195 12.53 -10.43 -2.18
CA ALA A 195 11.52 -11.45 -2.02
C ALA A 195 10.11 -10.87 -1.79
N PHE A 196 10.02 -9.61 -1.38
CA PHE A 196 8.75 -8.94 -1.06
C PHE A 196 8.65 -7.57 -1.73
N GLY A 197 7.43 -7.23 -2.16
CA GLY A 197 7.04 -5.97 -2.78
C GLY A 197 5.89 -5.34 -2.02
N ALA A 198 5.79 -4.01 -2.01
CA ALA A 198 4.57 -3.33 -1.58
C ALA A 198 3.64 -3.19 -2.80
N TYR A 199 2.40 -3.63 -2.69
CA TYR A 199 1.42 -3.69 -3.77
C TYR A 199 0.11 -3.03 -3.40
N GLU A 200 -0.56 -2.46 -4.39
CA GLU A 200 -1.97 -2.09 -4.28
C GLU A 200 -2.82 -3.35 -4.53
N VAL A 201 -3.76 -3.62 -3.65
CA VAL A 201 -4.62 -4.79 -3.72
C VAL A 201 -6.06 -4.36 -3.52
N GLY A 202 -6.90 -4.73 -4.48
CA GLY A 202 -8.34 -4.46 -4.40
C GLY A 202 -8.98 -5.25 -3.26
N LEU A 203 -9.89 -4.61 -2.53
CA LEU A 203 -10.67 -5.24 -1.47
C LEU A 203 -11.59 -6.36 -2.04
N ASP A 204 -11.93 -6.28 -3.33
CA ASP A 204 -12.68 -7.29 -4.07
C ASP A 204 -11.93 -8.62 -4.26
N ARG A 205 -10.63 -8.68 -3.96
CA ARG A 205 -9.81 -9.89 -4.14
C ARG A 205 -10.00 -10.93 -3.04
N GLU A 206 -10.86 -10.67 -2.06
CA GLU A 206 -11.25 -11.63 -1.02
C GLU A 206 -10.04 -12.21 -0.30
N PHE A 207 -9.08 -11.36 0.04
CA PHE A 207 -8.00 -11.73 0.95
C PHE A 207 -8.47 -11.52 2.39
N GLY A 208 -7.94 -12.31 3.33
CA GLY A 208 -8.19 -12.06 4.74
C GLY A 208 -7.64 -10.69 5.18
N PRO A 209 -8.25 -10.03 6.19
CA PRO A 209 -7.83 -8.71 6.64
C PRO A 209 -6.34 -8.64 6.99
N ALA A 210 -5.80 -9.67 7.67
CA ALA A 210 -4.37 -9.77 7.98
C ALA A 210 -3.44 -9.72 6.75
N ASN A 211 -3.92 -10.14 5.57
CA ASN A 211 -3.15 -10.11 4.33
C ASN A 211 -3.31 -8.80 3.54
N LEU A 212 -4.26 -7.96 3.95
CA LEU A 212 -4.59 -6.67 3.34
C LEU A 212 -4.08 -5.50 4.18
N ALA A 213 -4.03 -5.68 5.49
CA ALA A 213 -3.64 -4.65 6.42
C ALA A 213 -2.12 -4.47 6.50
N VAL A 214 -1.74 -3.28 6.93
CA VAL A 214 -0.36 -2.90 7.23
C VAL A 214 -0.27 -2.45 8.68
N GLN A 215 0.87 -2.73 9.30
CA GLN A 215 1.27 -2.10 10.54
C GLN A 215 1.85 -0.72 10.23
N VAL A 216 1.40 0.30 10.96
CA VAL A 216 1.99 1.65 10.93
C VAL A 216 2.43 2.04 12.32
N CYS A 217 3.70 2.41 12.47
CA CYS A 217 4.26 2.82 13.76
C CYS A 217 4.96 4.18 13.68
N ASP A 218 4.99 4.88 14.81
CA ASP A 218 5.57 6.21 14.98
C ASP A 218 7.08 6.14 15.30
N LYS A 219 7.88 6.89 14.53
CA LYS A 219 9.33 7.12 14.74
C LYS A 219 9.63 8.51 15.32
N GLY A 220 8.60 9.30 15.61
CA GLY A 220 8.66 10.66 16.12
C GLY A 220 8.84 11.70 15.00
N ALA A 221 8.53 12.96 15.32
CA ALA A 221 8.67 14.10 14.40
C ALA A 221 7.97 13.92 13.03
N GLY A 222 6.78 13.31 13.05
CA GLY A 222 5.97 13.03 11.84
C GLY A 222 6.53 11.91 10.96
N GLN A 223 7.54 11.17 11.44
CA GLN A 223 8.12 10.02 10.74
C GLN A 223 7.40 8.74 11.14
N VAL A 224 7.16 7.88 10.16
CA VAL A 224 6.52 6.58 10.35
C VAL A 224 7.29 5.47 9.65
N MET A 225 7.09 4.24 10.11
CA MET A 225 7.40 3.04 9.34
C MET A 225 6.11 2.29 9.03
N ILE A 226 6.04 1.75 7.82
CA ILE A 226 4.88 1.03 7.30
C ILE A 226 5.34 -0.37 6.94
N GLY A 227 4.67 -1.39 7.45
CA GLY A 227 5.08 -2.77 7.27
C GLY A 227 3.92 -3.75 7.31
N SER A 228 4.22 -5.03 7.20
CA SER A 228 3.26 -6.12 7.38
C SER A 228 3.94 -7.22 8.17
N THR A 229 3.26 -7.74 9.19
CA THR A 229 3.76 -8.89 9.94
C THR A 229 3.83 -10.10 9.02
N GLY A 230 5.03 -10.56 8.71
CA GLY A 230 5.26 -11.83 8.01
C GLY A 230 5.34 -12.99 8.97
N GLU A 231 5.46 -14.22 8.45
CA GLU A 231 5.59 -15.44 9.27
C GLU A 231 6.82 -15.43 10.17
N THR A 232 7.93 -14.85 9.70
CA THR A 232 9.22 -14.86 10.39
C THR A 232 9.65 -13.50 10.93
N ALA A 233 9.27 -12.43 10.25
CA ALA A 233 9.60 -11.06 10.62
C ALA A 233 8.66 -10.08 9.93
N THR A 234 8.46 -8.91 10.56
CA THR A 234 7.81 -7.77 9.90
C THR A 234 8.62 -7.34 8.69
N GLN A 235 7.95 -7.25 7.54
CA GLN A 235 8.52 -6.67 6.33
C GLN A 235 8.18 -5.17 6.33
N TRP A 236 9.15 -4.29 6.08
CA TRP A 236 8.92 -2.84 6.05
C TRP A 236 8.98 -2.30 4.62
N PHE A 237 8.15 -1.31 4.30
CA PHE A 237 8.18 -0.58 3.03
C PHE A 237 9.56 0.06 2.87
N TYR A 238 10.26 -0.26 1.79
CA TYR A 238 11.65 0.11 1.58
C TYR A 238 11.95 0.43 0.13
N ILE A 239 12.84 1.40 -0.10
CA ILE A 239 13.32 1.75 -1.44
C ILE A 239 14.80 1.37 -1.58
N HIS A 240 15.10 0.49 -2.55
CA HIS A 240 16.48 0.21 -2.95
C HIS A 240 17.11 1.38 -3.72
N HIS A 241 18.42 1.52 -3.60
CA HIS A 241 19.17 2.50 -4.38
C HIS A 241 19.01 2.27 -5.89
N GLY A 242 18.67 3.33 -6.63
CA GLY A 242 18.48 3.26 -8.09
C GLY A 242 17.15 2.65 -8.51
N SER A 243 16.18 2.50 -7.60
CA SER A 243 14.83 2.00 -7.87
C SER A 243 13.78 3.04 -7.51
N TRP A 244 12.66 3.01 -8.22
CA TRP A 244 11.42 3.73 -7.87
C TRP A 244 10.32 2.80 -7.35
N LEU A 245 10.57 1.49 -7.33
CA LEU A 245 9.65 0.50 -6.76
C LEU A 245 9.84 0.43 -5.25
N VAL A 246 8.72 0.20 -4.54
CA VAL A 246 8.69 -0.01 -3.09
C VAL A 246 8.65 -1.50 -2.78
N TYR A 247 9.58 -1.95 -1.95
CA TYR A 247 9.80 -3.34 -1.60
C TYR A 247 9.50 -3.60 -0.13
N GLY A 248 9.43 -4.88 0.24
CA GLY A 248 9.49 -5.32 1.63
C GLY A 248 10.93 -5.56 2.07
N TRP A 249 11.28 -5.06 3.25
CA TRP A 249 12.56 -5.29 3.93
C TRP A 249 12.34 -6.02 5.26
N GLY A 250 12.78 -7.27 5.34
CA GLY A 250 12.51 -8.15 6.48
C GLY A 250 13.69 -8.48 7.38
N ILE A 251 14.86 -7.88 7.15
CA ILE A 251 16.10 -8.25 7.84
C ILE A 251 16.67 -7.02 8.56
N GLY A 252 16.39 -6.92 9.86
CA GLY A 252 16.86 -5.80 10.70
C GLY A 252 16.24 -4.45 10.33
N ASP A 253 16.86 -3.37 10.81
CA ASP A 253 16.40 -1.99 10.55
C ASP A 253 16.63 -1.62 9.07
N PRO A 254 15.59 -1.24 8.30
CA PRO A 254 15.73 -0.75 6.93
C PRO A 254 16.48 0.60 6.82
N GLY A 255 16.75 1.26 7.94
CA GLY A 255 17.32 2.60 8.00
C GLY A 255 16.41 3.63 7.35
N ASP A 256 16.97 4.77 6.94
CA ASP A 256 16.18 5.87 6.36
C ASP A 256 15.47 5.49 5.05
N GLY A 257 15.87 4.39 4.39
CA GLY A 257 15.20 3.87 3.19
C GLY A 257 13.81 3.30 3.47
N GLY A 258 13.52 2.92 4.72
CA GLY A 258 12.20 2.44 5.16
C GLY A 258 11.45 3.38 6.09
N VAL A 259 11.93 4.62 6.24
CA VAL A 259 11.27 5.66 7.02
C VAL A 259 10.57 6.64 6.07
N TRP A 260 9.33 6.97 6.41
CA TRP A 260 8.46 7.85 5.63
C TRP A 260 8.05 9.06 6.48
N VAL A 261 7.96 10.23 5.88
CA VAL A 261 7.51 11.46 6.53
C VAL A 261 6.09 11.74 6.06
N ALA A 262 5.14 11.77 6.98
CA ALA A 262 3.75 12.12 6.69
C ALA A 262 3.59 13.65 6.66
N ASP A 263 2.94 14.17 5.61
CA ASP A 263 2.60 15.59 5.49
C ASP A 263 1.14 15.79 5.02
N PRO A 264 0.24 16.33 5.87
CA PRO A 264 0.50 16.69 7.27
C PRO A 264 0.85 15.47 8.15
N PRO A 265 1.50 15.68 9.32
CA PRO A 265 1.80 14.58 10.23
C PRO A 265 0.54 13.86 10.73
N ILE A 266 0.62 12.54 10.85
CA ILE A 266 -0.43 11.74 11.49
C ILE A 266 -0.56 12.18 12.96
N PRO A 267 -1.79 12.34 13.51
CA PRO A 267 -1.98 12.87 14.86
C PRO A 267 -1.23 12.08 15.93
N GLU A 268 -0.55 12.79 16.84
CA GLU A 268 0.23 12.19 17.91
C GLU A 268 -0.63 11.27 18.81
N GLY A 269 -0.06 10.13 19.23
CA GLY A 269 -0.72 9.17 20.12
C GLY A 269 -1.74 8.25 19.44
N THR A 270 -1.99 8.40 18.13
CA THR A 270 -2.85 7.47 17.38
C THR A 270 -2.12 6.18 16.99
N LEU A 271 -0.85 6.32 16.60
CA LEU A 271 0.03 5.23 16.21
C LEU A 271 0.82 4.68 17.40
N GLU A 272 1.17 3.41 17.34
CA GLU A 272 2.06 2.79 18.32
C GLU A 272 3.51 3.19 18.03
N PRO A 273 4.37 3.39 19.05
CA PRO A 273 5.78 3.66 18.80
C PRO A 273 6.42 2.47 18.07
N CYS A 274 7.31 2.74 17.12
CA CYS A 274 8.10 1.68 16.52
C CYS A 274 8.98 1.03 17.61
N GLY A 275 8.67 -0.22 17.97
CA GLY A 275 9.45 -0.98 18.94
C GLY A 275 10.90 -1.12 18.51
N ALA A 276 11.80 -1.32 19.48
CA ALA A 276 13.13 -1.83 19.19
C ALA A 276 12.97 -3.27 18.69
N LEU A 277 12.97 -3.45 17.37
CA LEU A 277 13.01 -4.76 16.70
C LEU A 277 14.27 -5.53 17.08
#